data_AF-Q9AYD1-F1
#
_entry.id   AF-Q9AYD1-F1
#
_cell.length_a   1.000
_cell.length_b   1.000
_cell.length_c   1.000
_cell.angle_alpha   90.00
_cell.angle_beta   90.00
_cell.angle_gamma   90.00
#
_symmetry.space_group_name_H-M   'P 1'
#
loop_
_entity.id
_entity.type
_entity.pdbx_description
1 polymer ?
#
loop_
_entity_poly.entity_id
_entity_poly.type
_entity_poly.pdbx_seq_one_letter_code
_entity_poly.pdbx_strand_id
1 'polypeptide(L)'
;MKKCLEVLIPVTFRKELTYHIWNSAIVTYTPVVFTTAIQLDPTDATLHSNRSFCYLKSGEAREALVDAKTCIGLKPDWPKGYYRKGAALMSLKEYKEACDAFMDGVKLDPASGEMHEAFWEAAAALKKKHLAGKTVSSFD
;
A
#
# COMPACT_ATOMS: atom_id res chain seq x y z
N MET A 1 -9.50 6.52 -8.85
CA MET A 1 -8.19 6.73 -9.52
C MET A 1 -8.31 7.57 -10.79
N LYS A 2 -9.14 7.22 -11.80
CA LYS A 2 -9.25 8.01 -13.06
C LYS A 2 -9.57 9.51 -12.85
N LYS A 3 -10.54 9.85 -11.98
CA LYS A 3 -10.97 11.24 -11.77
C LYS A 3 -9.88 12.18 -11.20
N CYS A 4 -8.99 11.71 -10.34
CA CYS A 4 -7.91 12.56 -9.80
C CYS A 4 -6.76 12.74 -10.79
N LEU A 5 -6.47 11.72 -11.61
CA LEU A 5 -5.42 11.75 -12.63
C LEU A 5 -5.84 12.57 -13.86
N GLU A 6 -7.15 12.69 -14.11
CA GLU A 6 -7.71 13.43 -15.24
C GLU A 6 -7.51 14.95 -15.16
N VAL A 7 -7.40 15.50 -13.94
CA VAL A 7 -7.39 16.96 -13.69
C VAL A 7 -5.99 17.58 -13.84
N LEU A 8 -4.91 16.82 -13.61
CA LEU A 8 -3.55 17.37 -13.55
C LEU A 8 -2.57 16.84 -14.60
N ILE A 9 -2.88 15.76 -15.32
CA ILE A 9 -2.05 15.31 -16.44
C ILE A 9 -2.60 15.98 -17.72
N PRO A 10 -1.86 16.93 -18.33
CA PRO A 10 -2.30 17.62 -19.53
C PRO A 10 -2.75 16.61 -20.59
N VAL A 11 -3.89 16.88 -21.25
CA VAL A 11 -4.47 16.00 -22.28
C VAL A 11 -3.45 15.66 -23.39
N THR A 12 -2.49 16.55 -23.62
CA THR A 12 -1.36 16.39 -24.55
C THR A 12 -0.39 15.28 -24.14
N PHE A 13 -0.12 15.12 -22.84
CA PHE A 13 0.77 14.09 -22.30
C PHE A 13 0.16 12.68 -22.39
N ARG A 14 -1.16 12.58 -22.53
CA ARG A 14 -1.93 11.33 -22.52
C ARG A 14 -1.87 10.56 -23.84
N LYS A 15 -1.55 11.23 -24.95
CA LYS A 15 -1.56 10.64 -26.31
C LYS A 15 -0.21 10.04 -26.74
N GLU A 16 0.88 10.40 -26.06
CA GLU A 16 2.26 10.08 -26.48
C GLU A 16 2.93 9.00 -25.61
N LEU A 17 2.38 8.68 -24.44
CA LEU A 17 3.01 7.76 -23.49
C LEU A 17 2.61 6.30 -23.74
N THR A 18 3.58 5.47 -24.09
CA THR A 18 3.42 4.00 -24.03
C THR A 18 3.15 3.58 -22.58
N TYR A 19 2.46 2.44 -22.40
CA TYR A 19 2.05 1.92 -21.09
C TYR A 19 3.16 1.93 -20.01
N HIS A 20 4.41 1.68 -20.43
CA HIS A 20 5.57 1.71 -19.54
C HIS A 20 5.94 3.12 -19.06
N ILE A 21 5.94 4.11 -19.96
CA ILE A 21 6.29 5.50 -19.59
C ILE A 21 5.16 6.12 -18.78
N TRP A 22 3.90 5.75 -19.06
CA TRP A 22 2.73 6.13 -18.27
C TRP A 22 2.80 5.59 -16.83
N ASN A 23 3.14 4.30 -16.66
CA ASN A 23 3.33 3.71 -15.33
C ASN A 23 4.52 4.32 -14.58
N SER A 24 5.63 4.58 -15.28
CA SER A 24 6.80 5.25 -14.69
C SER A 24 6.47 6.67 -14.23
N ALA A 25 5.82 7.48 -15.08
CA ALA A 25 5.40 8.83 -14.73
C ALA A 25 4.39 8.84 -13.57
N ILE A 26 3.48 7.87 -13.51
CA ILE A 26 2.56 7.74 -12.38
C ILE A 26 3.33 7.48 -11.09
N VAL A 27 4.32 6.60 -11.09
CA VAL A 27 5.09 6.32 -9.86
C VAL A 27 5.85 7.58 -9.40
N THR A 28 6.42 8.35 -10.33
CA THR A 28 7.26 9.51 -9.99
C THR A 28 6.49 10.78 -9.61
N TYR A 29 5.41 11.12 -10.33
CA TYR A 29 4.71 12.40 -10.14
C TYR A 29 3.52 12.32 -9.18
N THR A 30 2.94 11.14 -9.00
CA THR A 30 1.68 11.00 -8.25
C THR A 30 1.81 11.23 -6.73
N PRO A 31 2.92 10.88 -6.04
CA PRO A 31 3.10 11.23 -4.62
C PRO A 31 3.06 12.74 -4.35
N VAL A 32 3.64 13.55 -5.25
CA VAL A 32 3.64 15.02 -5.15
C VAL A 32 2.22 15.55 -5.31
N VAL A 33 1.48 15.05 -6.32
CA VAL A 33 0.08 15.43 -6.54
C VAL A 33 -0.78 15.12 -5.32
N PHE A 34 -0.64 13.93 -4.72
CA PHE A 34 -1.40 13.61 -3.51
C PHE A 34 -0.97 14.45 -2.31
N THR A 35 0.30 14.84 -2.21
CA THR A 35 0.75 15.74 -1.14
C THR A 35 0.08 17.10 -1.24
N THR A 36 -0.01 17.68 -2.44
CA THR A 36 -0.77 18.93 -2.65
C THR A 36 -2.25 18.73 -2.37
N ALA A 37 -2.85 17.62 -2.79
CA ALA A 37 -4.27 17.33 -2.52
C ALA A 37 -4.55 17.20 -1.00
N ILE A 38 -3.65 16.56 -0.26
CA ILE A 38 -3.74 16.41 1.21
C ILE A 38 -3.61 17.77 1.92
N GLN A 39 -2.86 18.73 1.36
CA GLN A 39 -2.83 20.09 1.90
C GLN A 39 -4.19 20.81 1.75
N LEU A 40 -4.96 20.48 0.71
CA LEU A 40 -6.29 21.04 0.47
C LEU A 40 -7.37 20.35 1.33
N ASP A 41 -7.29 19.03 1.46
CA ASP A 41 -8.15 18.24 2.34
C ASP A 41 -7.34 17.17 3.09
N PRO A 42 -6.88 17.46 4.31
CA PRO A 42 -6.07 16.51 5.08
C PRO A 42 -6.89 15.36 5.66
N THR A 43 -8.23 15.46 5.64
CA THR A 43 -9.15 14.52 6.28
C THR A 43 -9.64 13.42 5.34
N ASP A 44 -9.41 13.55 4.04
CA ASP A 44 -9.75 12.53 3.06
C ASP A 44 -8.78 11.34 3.15
N ALA A 45 -9.22 10.28 3.86
CA ALA A 45 -8.51 9.02 3.98
C ALA A 45 -8.14 8.40 2.60
N THR A 46 -8.90 8.68 1.54
CA THR A 46 -8.65 8.12 0.21
C THR A 46 -7.38 8.69 -0.40
N LEU A 47 -7.03 9.95 -0.13
CA LEU A 47 -5.80 10.58 -0.59
C LEU A 47 -4.57 9.91 0.03
N HIS A 48 -4.61 9.68 1.36
CA HIS A 48 -3.56 8.95 2.08
C HIS A 48 -3.43 7.51 1.57
N SER A 49 -4.54 6.79 1.38
CA SER A 49 -4.52 5.42 0.80
C SER A 49 -3.90 5.39 -0.60
N ASN A 50 -4.16 6.40 -1.44
CA ASN A 50 -3.62 6.44 -2.79
C ASN A 50 -2.14 6.85 -2.79
N ARG A 51 -1.73 7.78 -1.93
CA ARG A 51 -0.32 8.15 -1.77
C ARG A 51 0.51 6.99 -1.21
N SER A 52 -0.03 6.24 -0.24
CA SER A 52 0.54 5.00 0.27
C SER A 52 0.82 3.98 -0.85
N PHE A 53 -0.13 3.81 -1.78
CA PHE A 53 0.06 2.93 -2.93
C PHE A 53 1.19 3.40 -3.85
N CYS A 54 1.30 4.71 -4.12
CA CYS A 54 2.37 5.26 -4.93
C CYS A 54 3.73 5.06 -4.28
N TYR A 55 3.83 5.27 -2.96
CA TYR A 55 5.06 4.99 -2.20
C TYR A 55 5.46 3.51 -2.27
N LEU A 56 4.50 2.58 -2.13
CA LEU A 56 4.76 1.14 -2.33
C LEU A 56 5.32 0.82 -3.71
N LYS A 57 4.78 1.45 -4.77
CA LYS A 57 5.29 1.26 -6.14
C LYS A 57 6.66 1.90 -6.37
N SER A 58 7.02 2.89 -5.56
CA SER A 58 8.33 3.56 -5.58
C SER A 58 9.38 2.84 -4.72
N GLY A 59 8.98 1.82 -3.95
CA GLY A 59 9.86 1.14 -2.99
C GLY A 59 9.96 1.82 -1.61
N GLU A 60 9.26 2.93 -1.42
CA GLU A 60 9.25 3.75 -0.20
C GLU A 60 8.25 3.18 0.83
N ALA A 61 8.54 1.97 1.32
CA ALA A 61 7.58 1.22 2.13
C ALA A 61 7.31 1.85 3.52
N ARG A 62 8.23 2.64 4.07
CA ARG A 62 8.05 3.30 5.38
C ARG A 62 7.04 4.45 5.28
N GLU A 63 7.15 5.25 4.24
CA GLU A 63 6.27 6.35 3.88
C GLU A 63 4.87 5.81 3.58
N ALA A 64 4.80 4.69 2.85
CA ALA A 64 3.54 3.99 2.61
C ALA A 64 2.86 3.54 3.90
N LEU A 65 3.64 3.07 4.88
CA LEU A 65 3.12 2.64 6.18
C LEU A 65 2.57 3.82 7.00
N VAL A 66 3.24 4.98 6.96
CA VAL A 66 2.76 6.21 7.61
C VAL A 66 1.39 6.60 7.05
N ASP A 67 1.27 6.68 5.72
CA ASP A 67 0.01 7.03 5.07
C ASP A 67 -1.09 6.00 5.32
N ALA A 68 -0.74 4.71 5.36
CA ALA A 68 -1.70 3.66 5.69
C ALA A 68 -2.24 3.78 7.13
N LYS A 69 -1.38 4.13 8.09
CA LYS A 69 -1.79 4.40 9.47
C LYS A 69 -2.69 5.63 9.57
N THR A 70 -2.36 6.70 8.86
CA THR A 70 -3.21 7.90 8.77
C THR A 70 -4.57 7.57 8.17
N CYS A 71 -4.60 6.79 7.09
CA CYS A 71 -5.83 6.31 6.47
C CYS A 71 -6.74 5.55 7.47
N ILE A 72 -6.18 4.62 8.25
CA ILE A 72 -6.92 3.88 9.29
C ILE A 72 -7.39 4.82 10.41
N GLY A 73 -6.56 5.79 10.82
CA GLY A 73 -6.93 6.77 11.85
C GLY A 73 -8.09 7.67 11.42
N LEU A 74 -8.14 8.07 10.16
CA LEU A 74 -9.21 8.88 9.58
C LEU A 74 -10.47 8.06 9.31
N LYS A 75 -10.31 6.81 8.86
CA LYS A 75 -11.41 5.93 8.48
C LYS A 75 -11.17 4.48 8.93
N PRO A 76 -11.44 4.17 10.22
CA PRO A 76 -11.16 2.86 10.80
C PRO A 76 -12.10 1.76 10.32
N ASP A 77 -13.25 2.10 9.74
CA ASP A 77 -14.22 1.16 9.16
C ASP A 77 -13.91 0.84 7.69
N TRP A 78 -12.77 1.29 7.16
CA TRP A 78 -12.41 1.10 5.75
C TRP A 78 -11.34 0.03 5.56
N PRO A 79 -11.70 -1.16 5.02
CA PRO A 79 -10.78 -2.29 4.87
C PRO A 79 -9.53 -1.96 4.05
N LYS A 80 -9.64 -0.99 3.13
CA LYS A 80 -8.52 -0.60 2.26
C LYS A 80 -7.34 -0.01 3.03
N GLY A 81 -7.58 0.70 4.12
CA GLY A 81 -6.49 1.21 4.98
C GLY A 81 -5.65 0.08 5.57
N TYR A 82 -6.32 -0.96 6.04
CA TYR A 82 -5.70 -2.18 6.57
C TYR A 82 -4.92 -2.95 5.50
N TYR A 83 -5.48 -3.06 4.29
CA TYR A 83 -4.75 -3.64 3.17
C TYR A 83 -3.46 -2.87 2.85
N ARG A 84 -3.53 -1.52 2.79
CA ARG A 84 -2.34 -0.69 2.56
C ARG A 84 -1.28 -0.86 3.65
N LYS A 85 -1.71 -0.96 4.91
CA LYS A 85 -0.83 -1.19 6.06
C LYS A 85 -0.14 -2.56 5.94
N GLY A 86 -0.90 -3.63 5.67
CA GLY A 86 -0.37 -4.96 5.47
C GLY A 86 0.62 -5.04 4.31
N ALA A 87 0.30 -4.42 3.17
CA ALA A 87 1.19 -4.38 2.01
C ALA A 87 2.50 -3.64 2.30
N ALA A 88 2.46 -2.51 3.03
CA ALA A 88 3.66 -1.79 3.46
C ALA A 88 4.54 -2.64 4.39
N LEU A 89 3.93 -3.34 5.36
CA LEU A 89 4.64 -4.23 6.27
C LEU A 89 5.24 -5.45 5.57
N MET A 90 4.55 -5.99 4.54
CA MET A 90 5.09 -7.03 3.67
C MET A 90 6.37 -6.58 2.97
N SER A 91 6.37 -5.37 2.39
CA SER A 91 7.56 -4.79 1.76
C SER A 91 8.69 -4.54 2.76
N LEU A 92 8.37 -4.21 4.02
CA LEU A 92 9.34 -4.06 5.12
C LEU A 92 9.79 -5.40 5.74
N LYS A 93 9.22 -6.54 5.30
CA LYS A 93 9.47 -7.88 5.86
C LYS A 93 9.08 -8.04 7.34
N GLU A 94 8.15 -7.21 7.78
CA GLU A 94 7.47 -7.23 9.08
C GLU A 94 6.22 -8.12 8.97
N TYR A 95 6.45 -9.42 8.68
CA TYR A 95 5.39 -10.34 8.27
C TYR A 95 4.35 -10.63 9.34
N LYS A 96 4.73 -10.55 10.63
CA LYS A 96 3.79 -10.80 11.73
C LYS A 96 2.76 -9.67 11.81
N GLU A 97 3.25 -8.44 11.83
CA GLU A 97 2.45 -7.23 11.85
C GLU A 97 1.62 -7.09 10.57
N ALA A 98 2.13 -7.57 9.43
CA ALA A 98 1.37 -7.65 8.18
C ALA A 98 0.16 -8.60 8.30
N CYS A 99 0.35 -9.79 8.90
CA CYS A 99 -0.75 -10.73 9.16
C CYS A 99 -1.84 -10.09 10.02
N ASP A 100 -1.43 -9.41 11.10
CA ASP A 100 -2.37 -8.73 12.01
C ASP A 100 -3.17 -7.64 11.26
N ALA A 101 -2.50 -6.83 10.44
CA ALA A 101 -3.15 -5.79 9.64
C ALA A 101 -4.16 -6.38 8.63
N PHE A 102 -3.79 -7.44 7.90
CA PHE A 102 -4.72 -8.08 6.98
C PHE A 102 -5.90 -8.73 7.71
N MET A 103 -5.65 -9.38 8.84
CA MET A 103 -6.69 -9.98 9.67
C MET A 103 -7.70 -8.94 10.17
N ASP A 104 -7.24 -7.77 10.61
CA ASP A 104 -8.13 -6.68 11.00
C ASP A 104 -8.97 -6.19 9.83
N GLY A 105 -8.41 -6.13 8.62
CA GLY A 105 -9.18 -5.86 7.42
C GLY A 105 -10.23 -6.95 7.13
N VAL A 106 -9.88 -8.24 7.27
CA VAL A 106 -10.79 -9.37 7.00
C VAL A 106 -12.00 -9.31 7.95
N LYS A 107 -11.80 -8.86 9.20
CA LYS A 107 -12.92 -8.65 10.13
C LYS A 107 -13.92 -7.60 9.63
N LEU A 108 -13.43 -6.58 8.91
CA LEU A 108 -14.28 -5.51 8.35
C LEU A 108 -14.94 -5.91 7.04
N ASP A 109 -14.26 -6.68 6.19
CA ASP A 109 -14.81 -7.23 4.94
C ASP A 109 -14.46 -8.72 4.80
N PRO A 110 -15.25 -9.62 5.41
CA PRO A 110 -14.98 -11.05 5.38
C PRO A 110 -15.09 -11.69 3.99
N ALA A 111 -15.78 -11.03 3.05
CA ALA A 111 -15.98 -11.50 1.68
C ALA A 111 -14.82 -11.14 0.75
N SER A 112 -13.85 -10.33 1.22
CA SER A 112 -12.74 -9.83 0.41
C SER A 112 -11.71 -10.92 0.09
N GLY A 113 -11.84 -11.59 -1.05
CA GLY A 113 -10.87 -12.58 -1.52
C GLY A 113 -9.43 -12.05 -1.57
N GLU A 114 -9.25 -10.81 -2.04
CA GLU A 114 -7.93 -10.12 -2.08
C GLU A 114 -7.27 -10.05 -0.70
N MET A 115 -8.06 -9.81 0.34
CA MET A 115 -7.54 -9.66 1.69
C MET A 115 -7.19 -11.00 2.35
N HIS A 116 -8.01 -12.02 2.09
CA HIS A 116 -7.69 -13.39 2.50
C HIS A 116 -6.41 -13.89 1.83
N GLU A 117 -6.26 -13.66 0.53
CA GLU A 117 -5.04 -13.99 -0.22
C GLU A 117 -3.81 -13.29 0.38
N ALA A 118 -3.90 -11.98 0.63
CA ALA A 118 -2.80 -11.21 1.20
C ALA A 118 -2.44 -11.67 2.62
N PHE A 119 -3.42 -12.06 3.44
CA PHE A 119 -3.17 -12.67 4.75
C PHE A 119 -2.38 -13.98 4.63
N TRP A 120 -2.80 -14.88 3.74
CA TRP A 120 -2.11 -16.16 3.55
C TRP A 120 -0.70 -15.99 2.97
N GLU A 121 -0.50 -15.02 2.10
CA GLU A 121 0.82 -14.64 1.60
C GLU A 121 1.74 -14.19 2.74
N ALA A 122 1.24 -13.33 3.62
CA ALA A 122 1.97 -12.86 4.79
C ALA A 122 2.32 -14.02 5.76
N ALA A 123 1.36 -14.92 6.00
CA ALA A 123 1.57 -16.09 6.86
C ALA A 123 2.63 -17.05 6.28
N ALA A 124 2.60 -17.27 4.96
CA ALA A 124 3.60 -18.08 4.27
C ALA A 124 5.00 -17.45 4.36
N ALA A 125 5.10 -16.12 4.16
CA ALA A 125 6.35 -15.39 4.29
C ALA A 125 6.92 -15.44 5.72
N LEU A 126 6.06 -15.32 6.74
CA LEU A 126 6.44 -15.46 8.15
C LEU A 126 7.00 -16.86 8.44
N LYS A 127 6.33 -17.92 7.98
CA LYS A 127 6.79 -19.30 8.15
C LYS A 127 8.16 -19.50 7.48
N LYS A 128 8.34 -18.98 6.26
CA LYS A 128 9.62 -19.05 5.54
C LYS A 128 10.74 -18.33 6.30
N LYS A 129 10.49 -17.14 6.85
CA LYS A 129 11.45 -16.39 7.67
C LYS A 129 11.86 -17.16 8.92
N HIS A 130 10.89 -17.79 9.61
CA HIS A 130 11.14 -18.61 10.79
C HIS A 130 12.01 -19.84 10.48
N LEU A 131 11.70 -20.54 9.40
CA LEU A 131 12.47 -21.70 8.95
C LEU A 131 13.91 -21.32 8.59
N ALA A 132 14.09 -20.21 7.86
CA ALA A 132 15.42 -19.71 7.52
C ALA A 132 16.26 -19.37 8.75
N GLY A 133 15.65 -18.77 9.79
CA GLY A 133 16.34 -18.48 11.05
C GLY A 133 16.81 -19.74 11.79
N LYS A 134 16.00 -20.81 11.79
CA LYS A 134 16.37 -22.10 12.41
C LYS A 134 17.52 -22.79 11.70
N THR A 135 17.54 -22.74 10.37
CA THR A 135 18.63 -23.35 9.58
C THR A 135 19.97 -22.68 9.86
N VAL A 136 20.00 -21.36 10.08
CA VAL A 136 21.25 -20.66 10.41
C VAL A 136 21.74 -21.02 11.82
N SER A 137 20.84 -21.18 12.80
CA SER A 137 21.21 -21.53 14.18
C SER A 137 21.68 -22.98 14.40
N SER A 138 21.56 -23.87 13.41
CA SER A 138 21.94 -25.29 13.53
C SER A 138 23.32 -25.62 12.97
N PHE A 139 24.08 -24.61 12.51
CA PHE A 139 25.44 -24.76 11.99
C PHE A 139 26.53 -24.16 12.91
N ASP A 140 26.16 -23.66 14.09
CA ASP A 140 27.05 -23.25 15.17
C ASP A 140 27.06 -24.33 16.28
#